data_AF-A0A497XQV3-F1
#
_entry.id   AF-A0A497XQV3-F1
#
_cell.length_a   1.000
_cell.length_b   1.000
_cell.length_c   1.000
_cell.angle_alpha   90.00
_cell.angle_beta   90.00
_cell.angle_gamma   90.00
#
_symmetry.space_group_name_H-M   'P 1'
#
loop_
_entity.id
_entity.type
_entity.pdbx_description
1 polymer ?
#
loop_
_entity_poly.entity_id
_entity_poly.type
_entity_poly.pdbx_seq_one_letter_code
_entity_poly.pdbx_strand_id
1 'polypeptide(L)'
;MEFLKIFLIGVAGTLILLLGLQLFARWRTKKLVGRDIPKKLGRDVVLYFYSPGCGACRKMEPVIEKLSKSTKVKRIDVSQREGLELAKQFGILGTPTTLVVKEGKVIKVFLGAQKEDKLFQEVKA
;
A
#
# COMPACT_ATOMS: atom_id res chain seq x y z
N MET A 1 38.49 -1.77 25.69
CA MET A 1 38.42 -1.32 24.28
C MET A 1 37.77 -2.34 23.35
N GLU A 2 37.90 -3.66 23.57
CA GLU A 2 37.23 -4.68 22.72
C GLU A 2 35.70 -4.69 22.83
N PHE A 3 35.16 -4.50 24.04
CA PHE A 3 33.72 -4.44 24.26
C PHE A 3 33.03 -3.37 23.38
N LEU A 4 33.68 -2.20 23.23
CA LEU A 4 33.18 -1.13 22.38
C LEU A 4 33.18 -1.51 20.89
N LYS A 5 34.16 -2.27 20.42
CA LYS A 5 34.21 -2.75 19.03
C LYS A 5 33.11 -3.77 18.74
N ILE A 6 32.88 -4.72 19.65
CA ILE A 6 31.79 -5.71 19.52
C ILE A 6 30.42 -5.01 19.52
N PHE A 7 30.24 -4.04 20.41
CA PHE A 7 29.02 -3.23 20.46
C PHE A 7 28.79 -2.45 19.16
N LEU A 8 29.83 -1.79 18.63
CA LEU A 8 29.74 -1.03 17.37
C LEU A 8 29.44 -1.93 16.16
N ILE A 9 30.03 -3.12 16.08
CA ILE A 9 29.72 -4.11 15.02
C ILE A 9 28.27 -4.58 15.13
N GLY A 10 27.78 -4.84 16.34
CA GLY A 10 26.38 -5.19 16.58
C GLY A 10 25.42 -4.10 16.10
N VAL A 11 25.68 -2.85 16.51
CA VAL A 11 24.89 -1.69 16.07
C VAL A 11 24.93 -1.52 14.55
N ALA A 12 26.10 -1.61 13.93
CA ALA A 12 26.25 -1.51 12.48
C ALA A 12 25.49 -2.63 11.74
N GLY A 13 25.59 -3.87 12.23
CA GLY A 13 24.86 -5.01 11.68
C GLY A 13 23.34 -4.84 11.76
N THR A 14 22.83 -4.38 12.91
CA THR A 14 21.40 -4.07 13.07
C THR A 14 20.96 -2.93 12.15
N LEU A 15 21.76 -1.85 12.04
CA LEU A 15 21.46 -0.75 11.13
C LEU A 15 21.44 -1.18 9.67
N ILE A 16 22.40 -2.00 9.22
CA ILE A 16 22.43 -2.55 7.86
C ILE A 16 21.22 -3.44 7.60
N LEU A 17 20.85 -4.30 8.55
CA LEU A 17 19.65 -5.15 8.44
C LEU A 17 18.37 -4.32 8.32
N LEU A 18 18.21 -3.30 9.17
CA LEU A 18 17.05 -2.41 9.15
C LEU A 18 16.99 -1.61 7.84
N LEU A 19 18.12 -1.08 7.36
CA LEU A 19 18.21 -0.38 6.08
C LEU A 19 17.89 -1.32 4.91
N GLY A 20 18.42 -2.55 4.93
CA GLY A 20 18.12 -3.58 3.94
C GLY A 20 16.63 -3.90 3.87
N LEU A 21 15.97 -4.04 5.03
CA LEU A 21 14.53 -4.27 5.12
C LEU A 21 13.72 -3.09 4.52
N GLN A 22 14.12 -1.85 4.81
CA GLN A 22 13.48 -0.65 4.26
C GLN A 22 13.65 -0.55 2.73
N LEU A 23 14.84 -0.82 2.21
CA LEU A 23 15.12 -0.81 0.78
C LEU A 23 14.33 -1.91 0.06
N PHE A 24 14.26 -3.11 0.63
CA PHE A 24 13.47 -4.22 0.11
C PHE A 24 11.98 -3.86 0.05
N ALA A 25 11.44 -3.27 1.12
CA ALA A 25 10.04 -2.82 1.16
C ALA A 25 9.75 -1.78 0.06
N ARG A 26 10.65 -0.80 -0.14
CA ARG A 26 10.52 0.22 -1.19
C ARG A 26 10.66 -0.36 -2.60
N TRP A 27 11.55 -1.32 -2.80
CA TRP A 27 11.70 -2.01 -4.08
C TRP A 27 10.43 -2.79 -4.45
N ARG A 28 9.81 -3.44 -3.45
CA ARG A 28 8.57 -4.21 -3.66
C ARG A 28 7.39 -3.33 -4.08
N THR A 29 7.21 -2.15 -3.48
CA THR A 29 6.13 -1.24 -3.90
C THR A 29 6.36 -0.68 -5.29
N LYS A 30 7.60 -0.36 -5.64
CA LYS A 30 7.96 0.05 -7.01
C LYS A 30 7.68 -1.05 -8.04
N LYS A 31 7.83 -2.32 -7.68
CA LYS A 31 7.52 -3.46 -8.58
C LYS A 31 6.04 -3.56 -8.95
N LEU A 32 5.13 -2.99 -8.15
CA LEU A 32 3.70 -2.96 -8.46
C LEU A 32 3.32 -1.80 -9.38
N VAL A 33 4.10 -0.73 -9.39
CA VAL A 33 3.88 0.41 -10.30
C VAL A 33 4.17 -0.02 -11.75
N GLY A 34 3.32 0.38 -12.67
CA GLY A 34 3.37 0.02 -14.10
C GLY A 34 2.67 -1.30 -14.44
N ARG A 35 2.22 -2.08 -13.45
CA ARG A 35 1.51 -3.34 -13.68
C ARG A 35 0.10 -3.08 -14.22
N ASP A 36 -0.28 -3.79 -15.27
CA ASP A 36 -1.66 -3.81 -15.79
C ASP A 36 -2.63 -4.50 -14.84
N ILE A 37 -3.87 -4.01 -14.80
CA ILE A 37 -4.94 -4.57 -13.98
C ILE A 37 -6.01 -5.27 -14.83
N PRO A 38 -6.74 -6.25 -14.26
CA PRO A 38 -7.88 -6.86 -14.93
C PRO A 38 -8.90 -5.80 -15.39
N LYS A 39 -9.29 -5.83 -16.68
CA LYS A 39 -10.21 -4.85 -17.29
C LYS A 39 -11.52 -4.65 -16.51
N LYS A 40 -12.01 -5.70 -15.85
CA LYS A 40 -13.21 -5.68 -14.98
C LYS A 40 -13.12 -4.70 -13.80
N LEU A 41 -11.92 -4.30 -13.40
CA LEU A 41 -11.71 -3.35 -12.29
C LEU A 41 -11.90 -1.89 -12.72
N GLY A 42 -11.75 -1.58 -14.01
CA GLY A 42 -11.83 -0.22 -14.56
C GLY A 42 -10.47 0.27 -15.09
N ARG A 43 -10.49 1.33 -15.90
CA ARG A 43 -9.25 1.97 -16.41
C ARG A 43 -8.71 3.00 -15.44
N ASP A 44 -9.57 3.91 -14.99
CA ASP A 44 -9.23 4.95 -14.01
C ASP A 44 -10.02 4.70 -12.73
N VAL A 45 -9.34 4.13 -11.73
CA VAL A 45 -9.98 3.64 -10.51
C VAL A 45 -8.98 3.62 -9.35
N VAL A 46 -9.49 3.92 -8.15
CA VAL A 46 -8.75 3.70 -6.90
C VAL A 46 -9.20 2.37 -6.31
N LEU A 47 -8.27 1.45 -6.10
CA LEU A 47 -8.53 0.17 -5.43
C LEU A 47 -8.15 0.29 -3.96
N TYR A 48 -9.12 0.12 -3.06
CA TYR A 48 -8.91 0.21 -1.61
C TYR A 48 -9.10 -1.16 -0.96
N PHE A 49 -8.00 -1.77 -0.53
CA PHE A 49 -7.98 -3.06 0.15
C PHE A 49 -8.08 -2.86 1.65
N TYR A 50 -9.10 -3.43 2.27
CA TYR A 50 -9.40 -3.30 3.69
C TYR A 50 -9.88 -4.63 4.28
N SER A 51 -10.00 -4.70 5.60
CA SER A 51 -10.63 -5.82 6.32
C SER A 51 -11.55 -5.28 7.41
N PRO A 52 -12.68 -5.94 7.70
CA PRO A 52 -13.40 -5.78 8.96
C PRO A 52 -12.44 -5.99 10.13
N GLY A 53 -12.58 -5.20 11.19
CA GLY A 53 -11.72 -5.28 12.38
C GLY A 53 -10.35 -4.60 12.28
N CYS A 54 -9.96 -4.08 11.11
CA CYS A 54 -8.72 -3.33 10.95
C CYS A 54 -8.83 -1.92 11.56
N GLY A 55 -8.16 -1.68 12.69
CA GLY A 55 -8.20 -0.39 13.40
C GLY A 55 -7.70 0.80 12.55
N ALA A 56 -6.63 0.60 11.78
CA ALA A 56 -6.11 1.62 10.87
C ALA A 56 -7.06 1.93 9.70
N CYS A 57 -7.79 0.92 9.22
CA CYS A 57 -8.77 1.06 8.15
C CYS A 57 -9.94 1.96 8.57
N ARG A 58 -10.35 1.91 9.86
CA ARG A 58 -11.39 2.78 10.41
C ARG A 58 -11.07 4.27 10.28
N LYS A 59 -9.78 4.64 10.43
CA LYS A 59 -9.33 6.03 10.23
C LYS A 59 -9.34 6.44 8.75
N MET A 60 -9.12 5.49 7.85
CA MET A 60 -9.16 5.73 6.40
C MET A 60 -10.57 5.78 5.83
N GLU A 61 -11.54 5.19 6.51
CA GLU A 61 -12.94 5.14 6.09
C GLU A 61 -13.51 6.49 5.63
N PRO A 62 -13.47 7.57 6.45
CA PRO A 62 -14.00 8.87 6.04
C PRO A 62 -13.23 9.49 4.86
N VAL A 63 -11.93 9.21 4.74
CA VAL A 63 -11.08 9.71 3.65
C VAL A 63 -11.48 9.05 2.33
N ILE A 64 -11.67 7.73 2.35
CA ILE A 64 -12.10 6.95 1.18
C ILE A 64 -13.53 7.32 0.76
N GLU A 65 -14.43 7.53 1.72
CA GLU A 65 -15.79 7.98 1.45
C GLU A 65 -15.81 9.34 0.75
N LYS A 66 -15.06 10.32 1.26
CA LYS A 66 -14.91 11.62 0.60
C LYS A 66 -14.32 11.50 -0.80
N LEU A 67 -13.28 10.68 -0.97
CA LEU A 67 -12.64 10.47 -2.27
C LEU A 67 -13.63 9.90 -3.29
N SER A 68 -14.48 8.96 -2.83
CA SER A 68 -15.48 8.28 -3.66
C SER A 68 -16.54 9.21 -4.26
N LYS A 69 -16.72 10.43 -3.71
CA LYS A 69 -17.62 11.45 -4.25
C LYS A 69 -17.14 12.05 -5.58
N SER A 70 -15.83 12.00 -5.84
CA SER A 70 -15.22 12.63 -7.02
C SER A 70 -14.42 11.65 -7.89
N THR A 71 -14.09 10.48 -7.37
CA THR A 71 -13.27 9.47 -8.04
C THR A 71 -13.92 8.10 -7.89
N LYS A 72 -13.82 7.27 -8.93
CA LYS A 72 -14.26 5.88 -8.85
C LYS A 72 -13.37 5.10 -7.87
N VAL A 73 -13.96 4.65 -6.77
CA VAL A 73 -13.27 3.80 -5.78
C VAL A 73 -13.90 2.41 -5.77
N LYS A 74 -13.07 1.36 -5.88
CA LYS A 74 -13.45 -0.02 -5.61
C LYS A 74 -12.89 -0.46 -4.26
N ARG A 75 -13.80 -0.77 -3.34
CA ARG A 75 -13.47 -1.27 -2.01
C ARG A 75 -13.39 -2.79 -2.08
N ILE A 76 -12.30 -3.35 -1.60
CA ILE A 76 -12.00 -4.79 -1.69
C ILE A 76 -11.78 -5.30 -0.27
N ASP A 77 -12.72 -6.11 0.19
CA ASP A 77 -12.67 -6.74 1.51
C ASP A 77 -11.81 -8.01 1.44
N VAL A 78 -10.62 -7.97 2.04
CA VAL A 78 -9.68 -9.10 2.04
C VAL A 78 -10.04 -10.19 3.06
N SER A 79 -11.06 -9.99 3.90
CA SER A 79 -11.64 -11.07 4.72
C SER A 79 -12.52 -12.01 3.90
N GLN A 80 -12.99 -11.56 2.73
CA GLN A 80 -13.75 -12.36 1.80
C GLN A 80 -12.81 -13.07 0.82
N ARG A 81 -13.18 -14.30 0.41
CA ARG A 81 -12.36 -15.14 -0.50
C ARG A 81 -11.95 -14.40 -1.77
N GLU A 82 -12.88 -13.74 -2.44
CA GLU A 82 -12.63 -13.03 -3.69
C GLU A 82 -11.65 -11.86 -3.52
N GLY A 83 -11.82 -11.08 -2.45
CA GLY A 83 -10.94 -9.96 -2.15
C GLY A 83 -9.55 -10.42 -1.71
N LEU A 84 -9.47 -11.53 -0.97
CA LEU A 84 -8.20 -12.15 -0.59
C LEU A 84 -7.41 -12.65 -1.79
N GLU A 85 -8.07 -13.35 -2.72
CA GLU A 85 -7.44 -13.81 -3.96
C GLU A 85 -6.96 -12.64 -4.83
N LEU A 86 -7.76 -11.57 -4.91
CA LEU A 86 -7.35 -10.36 -5.60
C LEU A 86 -6.14 -9.70 -4.91
N ALA A 87 -6.15 -9.60 -3.58
CA ALA A 87 -5.03 -9.06 -2.81
C ALA A 87 -3.73 -9.85 -3.06
N LYS A 88 -3.82 -11.20 -3.10
CA LYS A 88 -2.69 -12.08 -3.45
C LYS A 88 -2.16 -11.80 -4.86
N GLN A 89 -3.04 -11.67 -5.86
CA GLN A 89 -2.65 -11.34 -7.23
C GLN A 89 -1.89 -10.00 -7.31
N PHE A 90 -2.31 -9.01 -6.52
CA PHE A 90 -1.64 -7.73 -6.39
C PHE A 90 -0.45 -7.74 -5.41
N GLY A 91 -0.12 -8.87 -4.79
CA GLY A 91 0.98 -8.99 -3.83
C GLY A 91 0.81 -8.14 -2.57
N ILE A 92 -0.43 -7.83 -2.20
CA ILE A 92 -0.79 -7.02 -1.03
C ILE A 92 -0.66 -7.87 0.23
N LEU A 93 0.17 -7.40 1.16
CA LEU A 93 0.52 -8.13 2.39
C LEU A 93 -0.17 -7.59 3.64
N GLY A 94 -0.88 -6.46 3.53
CA GLY A 94 -1.49 -5.82 4.68
C GLY A 94 -2.55 -4.79 4.29
N THR A 95 -3.42 -4.50 5.25
CA THR A 95 -4.47 -3.49 5.12
C THR A 95 -4.25 -2.36 6.14
N PRO A 96 -4.67 -1.13 5.83
CA PRO A 96 -5.22 -0.69 4.54
C PRO A 96 -4.13 -0.58 3.46
N THR A 97 -4.46 -0.90 2.21
CA THR A 97 -3.61 -0.62 1.04
C THR A 97 -4.45 0.05 -0.04
N THR A 98 -3.94 1.14 -0.61
CA THR A 98 -4.62 1.87 -1.69
C THR A 98 -3.77 1.87 -2.94
N LEU A 99 -4.34 1.43 -4.06
CA LEU A 99 -3.73 1.52 -5.38
C LEU A 99 -4.43 2.60 -6.20
N VAL A 100 -3.65 3.47 -6.83
CA VAL A 100 -4.17 4.42 -7.83
C VAL A 100 -3.89 3.83 -9.19
N VAL A 101 -4.94 3.66 -9.98
CA VAL A 101 -4.88 3.09 -11.32
C VAL A 101 -5.31 4.16 -12.30
N LYS A 102 -4.48 4.40 -13.31
CA LYS A 102 -4.80 5.22 -14.48
C LYS A 102 -4.50 4.43 -15.73
N GLU A 103 -5.37 4.54 -16.73
CA GLU A 103 -5.24 3.84 -18.01
C GLU A 103 -5.08 2.31 -17.88
N GLY A 104 -5.64 1.73 -16.82
CA GLY A 104 -5.53 0.30 -16.53
C GLY A 104 -4.19 -0.13 -15.92
N LYS A 105 -3.32 0.80 -15.56
CA LYS A 105 -2.02 0.53 -14.91
C LYS A 105 -1.96 1.12 -13.52
N VAL A 106 -1.33 0.40 -12.60
CA VAL A 106 -1.06 0.92 -11.26
C VAL A 106 0.00 2.02 -11.36
N ILE A 107 -0.35 3.25 -11.02
CA ILE A 107 0.60 4.38 -11.02
C ILE A 107 1.14 4.71 -9.63
N LYS A 108 0.38 4.36 -8.58
CA LYS A 108 0.76 4.63 -7.19
C LYS A 108 0.28 3.54 -6.25
N VAL A 109 1.09 3.27 -5.23
CA VAL A 109 0.81 2.31 -4.16
C VAL A 109 1.00 3.01 -2.82
N PHE A 110 -0.04 2.99 -1.99
CA PHE A 110 0.01 3.46 -0.62
C PHE A 110 -0.16 2.28 0.33
N LEU A 111 0.85 2.07 1.16
CA LEU A 111 0.80 1.10 2.25
C LEU A 111 0.38 1.81 3.53
N GLY A 112 -0.65 1.29 4.20
CA GLY A 112 -1.18 1.84 5.43
C GLY A 112 -1.99 3.12 5.24
N ALA A 113 -2.44 3.68 6.36
CA ALA A 113 -3.28 4.86 6.37
C ALA A 113 -2.54 6.09 5.81
N GLN A 114 -3.25 6.89 5.01
CA GLN A 114 -2.75 8.12 4.40
C GLN A 114 -3.52 9.33 4.92
N LYS A 115 -2.86 10.49 4.94
CA LYS A 115 -3.54 11.77 5.12
C LYS A 115 -4.38 12.08 3.88
N GLU A 116 -5.54 12.71 4.09
CA GLU A 116 -6.49 13.08 3.04
C GLU A 116 -5.81 13.88 1.93
N ASP A 117 -5.16 15.00 2.27
CA ASP A 117 -4.52 15.90 1.30
C ASP A 117 -3.52 15.17 0.40
N LYS A 118 -2.66 14.34 1.01
CA LYS A 118 -1.64 13.59 0.28
C LYS A 118 -2.27 12.58 -0.69
N LEU A 119 -3.30 11.86 -0.24
CA LEU A 119 -3.98 10.89 -1.10
C LEU A 119 -4.68 11.60 -2.27
N PHE A 120 -5.36 12.72 -1.99
CA PHE A 120 -6.14 13.44 -3.00
C PHE A 120 -5.25 14.11 -4.04
N GLN A 121 -4.10 14.65 -3.64
CA GLN A 121 -3.11 15.20 -4.57
C GLN A 121 -2.63 14.14 -5.56
N GLU A 122 -2.29 12.96 -5.08
CA GLU A 122 -1.71 11.88 -5.89
C GLU A 122 -2.74 11.14 -6.76
N VAL A 123 -4.02 11.18 -6.39
CA VAL A 123 -5.10 10.65 -7.23
C VAL A 123 -5.40 11.61 -8.40
N LYS A 124 -5.31 12.93 -8.16
CA LYS A 124 -5.60 13.96 -9.15
C LYS A 124 -4.44 14.22 -10.12
N ALA A 125 -3.20 14.08 -9.66
CA ALA A 125 -1.97 14.16 -10.47
C ALA A 125 -1.95 13.05 -11.52
#